data_AF-A0A1M5ERU9-F1
#
_entry.id   AF-A0A1M5ERU9-F1
#
_cell.length_a   1.000
_cell.length_b   1.000
_cell.length_c   1.000
_cell.angle_alpha   90.00
_cell.angle_beta   90.00
_cell.angle_gamma   90.00
#
_symmetry.space_group_name_H-M   'P 1'
#
loop_
_entity.id
_entity.type
_entity.pdbx_description
1 polymer ?
#
loop_
_entity_poly.entity_id
_entity_poly.type
_entity_poly.pdbx_seq_one_letter_code
_entity_poly.pdbx_strand_id
1 'polypeptide(L)'
;MGNNEKINFWVDLWSSIIENFLKKSFGLNLYSPHILIEDVITEITENSFKNPDNKKYFYSKLNYYFDNDKVIKKKFNSSFKLLRNVFNTERHEIVLELSKNIKQEFEQGIYFNENIILLKELLLSDVEIDRKVISEINYISECIIVEYLKKGYVLKEIKKFPKYILDDYKIIDNSNKIIVTNYPHKIPKEECNENYFNILRQFFDNLTIEDRIDSLASFFYKETEEVYYLFVVKGLKGEVELTIGDVTFYSTNKKRFVKEDFHDEEDLQNSYDNSKEKFIQAAVRINSLSPISSLDNAINILENTIDLIRCYFNVKTRVEIETSNYIVCKNGKNINSSWGTNFNDEFWQLQESLDLKRFESDLIELNNYNFIFLESKNEKNATSKIAYAVHWFSKAENSVKQEDKMLNYWIAIENLFNLEYDILDDILTKKHKKKIDLIQEIISSIEVKYFFYEYGWEMFNHYKLLAKNDIVNKSTINLPSEIIEKANLIVRTGEKIYLKKFIDSVNDIIKYETNPFFIEKLKDVSQFYNNKDYATQKINEQMENIQNDILMIYRFRNLIVHNAHFDNSLLPYYVWKIKSYSNSLIRKLTYDYKKNEKELSKLMLNIFIEKELFLNELNSGSTDFWKD
;
A
#
# COMPACT_ATOMS: atom_id res chain seq x y z
N MET A 1 -33.79 -14.34 -40.46
CA MET A 1 -32.58 -14.98 -39.89
C MET A 1 -32.64 -14.75 -38.39
N GLY A 2 -32.53 -15.80 -37.58
CA GLY A 2 -33.13 -15.87 -36.23
C GLY A 2 -32.22 -15.46 -35.06
N ASN A 3 -32.85 -15.23 -33.90
CA ASN A 3 -32.23 -14.80 -32.62
C ASN A 3 -30.96 -15.56 -32.21
N ASN A 4 -30.80 -16.83 -32.62
CA ASN A 4 -29.61 -17.64 -32.32
C ASN A 4 -28.31 -17.14 -32.99
N GLU A 5 -28.36 -16.49 -34.15
CA GLU A 5 -27.15 -15.99 -34.83
C GLU A 5 -26.54 -14.77 -34.11
N LYS A 6 -27.38 -13.86 -33.59
CA LYS A 6 -26.94 -12.68 -32.82
C LYS A 6 -26.26 -13.06 -31.52
N ILE A 7 -26.80 -14.05 -30.83
CA ILE A 7 -26.27 -14.52 -29.56
C ILE A 7 -24.90 -15.17 -29.78
N ASN A 8 -24.77 -16.03 -30.80
CA ASN A 8 -23.50 -16.64 -31.16
C ASN A 8 -22.46 -15.56 -31.52
N PHE A 9 -22.85 -14.58 -32.35
CA PHE A 9 -22.00 -13.44 -32.67
C PHE A 9 -21.52 -12.69 -31.41
N TRP A 10 -22.42 -12.42 -30.46
CA TRP A 10 -22.07 -11.73 -29.23
C TRP A 10 -21.12 -12.53 -28.33
N VAL A 11 -21.31 -13.85 -28.21
CA VAL A 11 -20.41 -14.73 -27.43
C VAL A 11 -19.00 -14.74 -28.02
N ASP A 12 -18.90 -14.81 -29.35
CA ASP A 12 -17.62 -14.75 -30.06
C ASP A 12 -16.96 -13.38 -29.92
N LEU A 13 -17.75 -12.30 -30.06
CA LEU A 13 -17.29 -10.92 -29.86
C LEU A 13 -16.74 -10.73 -28.44
N TRP A 14 -17.50 -11.13 -27.41
CA TRP A 14 -17.11 -11.02 -26.00
C TRP A 14 -15.78 -11.71 -25.71
N SER A 15 -15.63 -12.95 -26.20
CA SER A 15 -14.39 -13.70 -26.05
C SER A 15 -13.23 -13.03 -26.79
N SER A 16 -13.49 -12.56 -28.01
CA SER A 16 -12.49 -11.93 -28.89
C SER A 16 -11.99 -10.60 -28.34
N ILE A 17 -12.85 -9.71 -27.83
CA ILE A 17 -12.42 -8.42 -27.28
C ILE A 17 -11.53 -8.60 -26.04
N ILE A 18 -11.79 -9.63 -25.23
CA ILE A 18 -10.97 -9.97 -24.06
C ILE A 18 -9.65 -10.62 -24.48
N GLU A 19 -9.66 -11.59 -25.40
CA GLU A 19 -8.42 -12.22 -25.88
C GLU A 19 -7.47 -11.23 -26.57
N ASN A 20 -8.05 -10.22 -27.22
CA ASN A 20 -7.31 -9.23 -27.99
C ASN A 20 -7.14 -7.89 -27.26
N PHE A 21 -7.31 -7.83 -25.93
CA PHE A 21 -7.26 -6.56 -25.18
C PHE A 21 -5.92 -5.79 -25.31
N LEU A 22 -4.82 -6.46 -25.64
CA LEU A 22 -3.50 -5.83 -25.88
C LEU A 22 -3.24 -5.47 -27.35
N LYS A 23 -4.17 -5.77 -28.26
CA LYS A 23 -4.03 -5.46 -29.69
C LYS A 23 -4.41 -4.00 -29.95
N LYS A 24 -3.66 -3.34 -30.84
CA LYS A 24 -3.80 -1.89 -31.10
C LYS A 24 -4.99 -1.51 -31.99
N SER A 25 -5.48 -2.42 -32.82
CA SER A 25 -6.45 -2.14 -33.89
C SER A 25 -7.87 -2.64 -33.59
N PHE A 26 -8.01 -3.57 -32.64
CA PHE A 26 -9.28 -4.14 -32.19
C PHE A 26 -9.05 -4.76 -30.81
N GLY A 27 -10.05 -4.76 -29.95
CA GLY A 27 -9.92 -5.26 -28.57
C GLY A 27 -10.74 -4.43 -27.59
N LEU A 28 -10.73 -4.86 -26.33
CA LEU A 28 -11.45 -4.21 -25.24
C LEU A 28 -10.97 -2.78 -25.00
N ASN A 29 -11.85 -1.80 -25.20
CA ASN A 29 -11.65 -0.44 -24.71
C ASN A 29 -12.09 -0.34 -23.24
N LEU A 30 -11.12 -0.11 -22.34
CA LEU A 30 -11.40 0.00 -20.90
C LEU A 30 -11.96 1.37 -20.49
N TYR A 31 -11.88 2.40 -21.34
CA TYR A 31 -12.29 3.75 -20.97
C TYR A 31 -13.81 3.93 -21.09
N SER A 32 -14.53 3.75 -19.97
CA SER A 32 -15.99 3.91 -19.84
C SER A 32 -16.36 5.20 -19.09
N PRO A 33 -17.66 5.58 -19.03
CA PRO A 33 -18.11 6.67 -18.17
C PRO A 33 -17.71 6.50 -16.70
N HIS A 34 -17.68 5.25 -16.19
CA HIS A 34 -17.24 4.96 -14.83
C HIS A 34 -15.77 5.37 -14.61
N ILE A 35 -14.88 4.99 -15.52
CA ILE A 35 -13.46 5.36 -15.45
C ILE A 35 -13.28 6.87 -15.51
N LEU A 36 -13.99 7.55 -16.41
CA LEU A 36 -13.91 9.01 -16.52
C LEU A 36 -14.27 9.71 -15.21
N ILE A 37 -15.32 9.24 -14.53
CA ILE A 37 -15.75 9.82 -13.25
C ILE A 37 -14.70 9.57 -12.16
N GLU A 38 -14.08 8.39 -12.11
CA GLU A 38 -12.97 8.11 -11.18
C GLU A 38 -11.72 8.95 -11.47
N ASP A 39 -11.36 9.14 -12.74
CA ASP A 39 -10.24 10.00 -13.14
C ASP A 39 -10.48 11.45 -12.73
N VAL A 40 -11.72 11.94 -12.92
CA VAL A 40 -12.12 13.29 -12.50
C VAL A 40 -12.01 13.45 -10.98
N ILE A 41 -12.50 12.47 -10.21
CA ILE A 41 -12.36 12.47 -8.75
C ILE A 41 -10.87 12.52 -8.39
N THR A 42 -10.06 11.61 -8.93
CA THR A 42 -8.63 11.49 -8.65
C THR A 42 -7.88 12.78 -8.99
N GLU A 43 -8.13 13.39 -10.15
CA GLU A 43 -7.44 14.63 -10.54
C GLU A 43 -7.80 15.82 -9.65
N ILE A 44 -9.04 15.88 -9.14
CA ILE A 44 -9.41 16.92 -8.17
C ILE A 44 -8.77 16.62 -6.81
N THR A 45 -8.88 15.38 -6.32
CA THR A 45 -8.42 15.01 -4.98
C THR A 45 -6.91 15.03 -4.84
N GLU A 46 -6.16 14.68 -5.89
CA GLU A 46 -4.69 14.55 -5.85
C GLU A 46 -3.97 15.77 -6.46
N ASN A 47 -4.54 16.37 -7.51
CA ASN A 47 -3.86 17.40 -8.32
C ASN A 47 -4.57 18.76 -8.33
N SER A 48 -5.75 18.87 -7.70
CA SER A 48 -6.58 20.09 -7.67
C SER A 48 -6.88 20.67 -9.05
N PHE A 49 -6.96 19.84 -10.10
CA PHE A 49 -7.13 20.28 -11.50
C PHE A 49 -6.10 21.32 -11.99
N LYS A 50 -4.87 21.27 -11.49
CA LYS A 50 -3.81 22.20 -11.92
C LYS A 50 -3.40 22.01 -13.38
N ASN A 51 -3.59 20.83 -13.97
CA ASN A 51 -3.22 20.55 -15.36
C ASN A 51 -4.35 20.93 -16.34
N PRO A 52 -4.17 21.96 -17.19
CA PRO A 52 -5.21 22.41 -18.12
C PRO A 52 -5.49 21.40 -19.24
N ASP A 53 -4.50 20.62 -19.66
CA ASP A 53 -4.67 19.62 -20.71
C ASP A 53 -5.53 18.44 -20.23
N ASN A 54 -5.32 17.99 -18.99
CA ASN A 54 -6.15 16.98 -18.34
C ASN A 54 -7.60 17.46 -18.23
N LYS A 55 -7.81 18.69 -17.75
CA LYS A 55 -9.15 19.29 -17.62
C LYS A 55 -9.87 19.35 -18.97
N LYS A 56 -9.17 19.75 -20.04
CA LYS A 56 -9.70 19.79 -21.40
C LYS A 56 -10.06 18.39 -21.91
N TYR A 57 -9.19 17.41 -21.68
CA TYR A 57 -9.42 16.02 -22.06
C TYR A 57 -10.67 15.44 -21.37
N PHE A 58 -10.77 15.54 -20.04
CA PHE A 58 -11.93 15.05 -19.29
C PHE A 58 -13.23 15.72 -19.71
N TYR A 59 -13.22 17.04 -19.91
CA TYR A 59 -14.40 17.76 -20.39
C TYR A 59 -14.85 17.28 -21.77
N SER A 60 -13.89 17.00 -22.68
CA SER A 60 -14.19 16.47 -24.01
C SER A 60 -14.85 15.08 -23.93
N LYS A 61 -14.37 14.22 -23.02
CA LYS A 61 -14.93 12.89 -22.79
C LYS A 61 -16.31 12.94 -22.13
N LEU A 62 -16.52 13.86 -21.18
CA LEU A 62 -17.84 14.10 -20.59
C LEU A 62 -18.87 14.50 -21.65
N ASN A 63 -18.51 15.40 -22.57
CA ASN A 63 -19.37 15.76 -23.69
C ASN A 63 -19.65 14.55 -24.58
N TYR A 64 -18.62 13.80 -24.94
CA TYR A 64 -18.76 12.60 -25.77
C TYR A 64 -19.74 11.59 -25.16
N TYR A 65 -19.60 11.22 -23.89
CA TYR A 65 -20.50 10.24 -23.26
C TYR A 65 -21.91 10.80 -23.08
N PHE A 66 -22.07 12.08 -22.73
CA PHE A 66 -23.40 12.69 -22.67
C PHE A 66 -24.11 12.64 -24.04
N ASP A 67 -23.36 12.81 -25.13
CA ASP A 67 -23.92 12.85 -26.49
C ASP A 67 -24.05 11.47 -27.14
N ASN A 68 -23.36 10.42 -26.67
CA ASN A 68 -23.32 9.13 -27.36
C ASN A 68 -23.74 7.92 -26.50
N ASP A 69 -23.59 7.97 -25.18
CA ASP A 69 -23.97 6.87 -24.29
C ASP A 69 -25.49 6.90 -24.00
N LYS A 70 -26.19 5.82 -24.40
CA LYS A 70 -27.66 5.71 -24.24
C LYS A 70 -28.07 5.63 -22.77
N VAL A 71 -27.30 4.97 -21.92
CA VAL A 71 -27.59 4.83 -20.49
C VAL A 71 -27.40 6.17 -19.79
N ILE A 72 -26.32 6.89 -20.07
CA ILE A 72 -26.08 8.24 -19.53
C ILE A 72 -27.21 9.18 -19.91
N LYS A 73 -27.63 9.19 -21.18
CA LYS A 73 -28.76 10.02 -21.63
C LYS A 73 -30.08 9.69 -20.96
N LYS A 74 -30.33 8.42 -20.67
CA LYS A 74 -31.62 7.93 -20.13
C LYS A 74 -31.71 8.06 -18.61
N LYS A 75 -30.65 7.72 -17.87
CA LYS A 75 -30.65 7.67 -16.40
C LYS A 75 -29.88 8.78 -15.71
N PHE A 76 -28.76 9.22 -16.30
CA PHE A 76 -27.84 10.16 -15.67
C PHE A 76 -27.88 11.56 -16.29
N ASN A 77 -28.93 11.87 -17.07
CA ASN A 77 -29.00 13.09 -17.88
C ASN A 77 -28.80 14.35 -17.04
N SER A 78 -29.57 14.49 -15.98
CA SER A 78 -29.55 15.66 -15.10
C SER A 78 -28.18 15.82 -14.42
N SER A 79 -27.63 14.73 -13.88
CA SER A 79 -26.34 14.71 -13.19
C SER A 79 -25.19 15.06 -14.12
N PHE A 80 -25.11 14.44 -15.32
CA PHE A 80 -24.07 14.78 -16.30
C PHE A 80 -24.25 16.17 -16.89
N LYS A 81 -25.48 16.64 -17.13
CA LYS A 81 -25.73 18.00 -17.61
C LYS A 81 -25.26 19.03 -16.58
N LEU A 82 -25.57 18.82 -15.30
CA LEU A 82 -25.11 19.68 -14.23
C LEU A 82 -23.57 19.64 -14.11
N LEU A 83 -22.99 18.44 -14.09
CA LEU A 83 -21.54 18.24 -14.03
C LEU A 83 -20.83 19.01 -15.15
N ARG A 84 -21.29 18.89 -16.40
CA ARG A 84 -20.76 19.63 -17.55
C ARG A 84 -20.83 21.15 -17.36
N ASN A 85 -21.95 21.67 -16.85
CA ASN A 85 -22.14 23.10 -16.65
C ASN A 85 -21.16 23.68 -15.62
N VAL A 86 -20.84 22.91 -14.57
CA VAL A 86 -19.93 23.36 -13.51
C VAL A 86 -18.46 22.99 -13.75
N PHE A 87 -18.18 22.07 -14.68
CA PHE A 87 -16.85 21.47 -14.86
C PHE A 87 -15.72 22.48 -15.11
N ASN A 88 -15.99 23.49 -15.94
CA ASN A 88 -15.01 24.52 -16.29
C ASN A 88 -15.02 25.74 -15.36
N THR A 89 -15.79 25.69 -14.27
CA THR A 89 -15.78 26.72 -13.23
C THR A 89 -14.67 26.44 -12.21
N GLU A 90 -14.43 27.40 -11.31
CA GLU A 90 -13.52 27.23 -10.16
C GLU A 90 -14.19 26.46 -9.00
N ARG A 91 -15.43 25.98 -9.19
CA ARG A 91 -16.20 25.27 -8.15
C ARG A 91 -15.84 23.79 -8.08
N HIS A 92 -14.56 23.50 -7.83
CA HIS A 92 -14.02 22.14 -7.88
C HIS A 92 -14.70 21.18 -6.87
N GLU A 93 -15.06 21.66 -5.67
CA GLU A 93 -15.79 20.87 -4.67
C GLU A 93 -17.16 20.37 -5.18
N ILE A 94 -17.87 21.20 -5.95
CA ILE A 94 -19.16 20.79 -6.54
C ILE A 94 -18.94 19.73 -7.62
N VAL A 95 -17.88 19.88 -8.44
CA VAL A 95 -17.52 18.86 -9.44
C VAL A 95 -17.18 17.54 -8.76
N LEU A 96 -16.42 17.59 -7.66
CA LEU A 96 -16.03 16.42 -6.88
C LEU A 96 -17.25 15.70 -6.30
N GLU A 97 -18.13 16.43 -5.62
CA GLU A 97 -19.32 15.86 -4.98
C GLU A 97 -20.30 15.26 -5.99
N LEU A 98 -20.53 15.93 -7.12
CA LEU A 98 -21.36 15.38 -8.21
C LEU A 98 -20.74 14.10 -8.79
N SER A 99 -19.42 14.07 -8.96
CA SER A 99 -18.71 12.91 -9.47
C SER A 99 -18.80 11.72 -8.49
N LYS A 100 -18.66 11.97 -7.19
CA LYS A 100 -18.83 10.95 -6.14
C LYS A 100 -20.24 10.35 -6.13
N ASN A 101 -21.27 11.20 -6.24
CA ASN A 101 -22.66 10.73 -6.31
C ASN A 101 -22.91 9.85 -7.55
N ILE A 102 -22.41 10.26 -8.72
CA ILE A 102 -22.51 9.44 -9.95
C ILE A 102 -21.77 8.11 -9.77
N LYS A 103 -20.56 8.14 -9.19
CA LYS A 103 -19.78 6.93 -8.91
C LYS A 103 -20.56 5.97 -8.01
N GLN A 104 -21.20 6.47 -6.96
CA GLN A 104 -22.00 5.65 -6.05
C GLN A 104 -23.17 4.96 -6.75
N GLU A 105 -23.86 5.67 -7.66
CA GLU A 105 -24.93 5.07 -8.48
C GLU A 105 -24.40 3.99 -9.45
N PHE A 106 -23.18 4.14 -9.97
CA PHE A 106 -22.51 3.09 -10.75
C PHE A 106 -22.19 1.86 -9.88
N GLU A 107 -21.60 2.05 -8.70
CA GLU A 107 -21.30 0.97 -7.75
C GLU A 107 -22.55 0.20 -7.28
N GLN A 108 -23.70 0.86 -7.22
CA GLN A 108 -25.00 0.25 -6.92
C GLN A 108 -25.57 -0.58 -8.09
N GLY A 109 -24.94 -0.55 -9.26
CA GLY A 109 -25.32 -1.34 -10.44
C GLY A 109 -26.36 -0.69 -11.34
N ILE A 110 -26.72 0.59 -11.16
CA ILE A 110 -27.73 1.27 -11.98
C ILE A 110 -27.28 1.33 -13.45
N TYR A 111 -26.03 1.71 -13.70
CA TYR A 111 -25.45 1.76 -15.05
C TYR A 111 -25.28 0.35 -15.65
N PHE A 112 -24.83 -0.61 -14.84
CA PHE A 112 -24.72 -2.02 -15.24
C PHE A 112 -26.07 -2.60 -15.70
N ASN A 113 -27.12 -2.47 -14.88
CA ASN A 113 -28.43 -3.05 -15.18
C ASN A 113 -29.04 -2.51 -16.48
N GLU A 114 -28.92 -1.20 -16.72
CA GLU A 114 -29.45 -0.62 -17.96
C GLU A 114 -28.64 -1.03 -19.19
N ASN A 115 -27.34 -1.26 -19.06
CA ASN A 115 -26.55 -1.86 -20.14
C ASN A 115 -27.01 -3.31 -20.43
N ILE A 116 -27.34 -4.11 -19.41
CA ILE A 116 -27.91 -5.46 -19.61
C ILE A 116 -29.26 -5.38 -20.34
N ILE A 117 -30.14 -4.45 -19.96
CA ILE A 117 -31.43 -4.24 -20.64
C ILE A 117 -31.21 -3.88 -22.11
N LEU A 118 -30.32 -2.93 -22.41
CA LEU A 118 -30.02 -2.53 -23.79
C LEU A 118 -29.38 -3.67 -24.61
N LEU A 119 -28.48 -4.45 -24.00
CA LEU A 119 -27.89 -5.63 -24.64
C LEU A 119 -28.98 -6.64 -25.01
N LYS A 120 -29.87 -6.93 -24.06
CA LYS A 120 -30.99 -7.86 -24.22
C LYS A 120 -31.93 -7.43 -25.35
N GLU A 121 -32.34 -6.17 -25.36
CA GLU A 121 -33.16 -5.58 -26.42
C GLU A 121 -32.50 -5.72 -27.80
N LEU A 122 -31.19 -5.49 -27.91
CA LEU A 122 -30.46 -5.62 -29.17
C LEU A 122 -30.34 -7.08 -29.65
N LEU A 123 -30.00 -7.99 -28.74
CA LEU A 123 -29.79 -9.41 -29.05
C LEU A 123 -31.10 -10.13 -29.43
N LEU A 124 -32.22 -9.74 -28.82
CA LEU A 124 -33.53 -10.36 -29.05
C LEU A 124 -34.39 -9.65 -30.10
N SER A 125 -33.94 -8.50 -30.61
CA SER A 125 -34.66 -7.77 -31.67
C SER A 125 -34.66 -8.51 -33.01
N ASP A 126 -35.71 -8.30 -33.81
CA ASP A 126 -35.80 -8.83 -35.18
C ASP A 126 -34.94 -8.06 -36.21
N VAL A 127 -34.22 -7.01 -35.78
CA VAL A 127 -33.39 -6.16 -36.65
C VAL A 127 -32.20 -6.95 -37.20
N GLU A 128 -31.91 -6.88 -38.49
CA GLU A 128 -30.74 -7.58 -39.05
C GLU A 128 -29.41 -7.05 -38.47
N ILE A 129 -28.41 -7.93 -38.38
CA ILE A 129 -27.07 -7.54 -37.91
C ILE A 129 -26.41 -6.66 -38.97
N ASP A 130 -26.34 -5.37 -38.70
CA ASP A 130 -25.60 -4.40 -39.52
C ASP A 130 -24.40 -3.80 -38.75
N ARG A 131 -23.65 -2.91 -39.40
CA ARG A 131 -22.49 -2.26 -38.78
C ARG A 131 -22.85 -1.45 -37.53
N LYS A 132 -24.05 -0.88 -37.48
CA LYS A 132 -24.49 -0.06 -36.35
C LYS A 132 -24.82 -0.95 -35.15
N VAL A 133 -25.59 -2.01 -35.36
CA VAL A 133 -25.92 -3.01 -34.34
C VAL A 133 -24.65 -3.65 -33.78
N ILE A 134 -23.69 -4.02 -34.65
CA ILE A 134 -22.38 -4.55 -34.22
C ILE A 134 -21.64 -3.57 -33.32
N SER A 135 -21.56 -2.29 -33.73
CA SER A 135 -20.88 -1.26 -32.94
C SER A 135 -21.55 -1.03 -31.59
N GLU A 136 -22.88 -1.09 -31.54
CA GLU A 136 -23.63 -0.91 -30.29
C GLU A 136 -23.46 -2.12 -29.35
N ILE A 137 -23.55 -3.35 -29.86
CA ILE A 137 -23.30 -4.57 -29.07
C ILE A 137 -21.87 -4.57 -28.53
N ASN A 138 -20.88 -4.15 -29.34
CA ASN A 138 -19.49 -4.04 -28.89
C ASN A 138 -19.37 -3.03 -27.74
N TYR A 139 -19.86 -1.81 -27.93
CA TYR A 139 -19.78 -0.76 -26.91
C TYR A 139 -20.44 -1.17 -25.59
N ILE A 140 -21.65 -1.72 -25.64
CA ILE A 140 -22.37 -2.18 -24.44
C ILE A 140 -21.63 -3.33 -23.76
N SER A 141 -21.08 -4.28 -24.53
CA SER A 141 -20.28 -5.37 -23.98
C SER A 141 -19.03 -4.87 -23.27
N GLU A 142 -18.32 -3.90 -23.86
CA GLU A 142 -17.16 -3.25 -23.22
C GLU A 142 -17.56 -2.57 -21.90
N CYS A 143 -18.68 -1.83 -21.87
CA CYS A 143 -19.19 -1.22 -20.65
C CYS A 143 -19.51 -2.26 -19.57
N ILE A 144 -20.20 -3.35 -19.91
CA ILE A 144 -20.51 -4.43 -18.95
C ILE A 144 -19.23 -5.10 -18.43
N ILE A 145 -18.24 -5.35 -19.29
CA ILE A 145 -16.94 -5.92 -18.88
C ILE A 145 -16.24 -4.99 -17.90
N VAL A 146 -16.23 -3.67 -18.16
CA VAL A 146 -15.63 -2.69 -17.24
C VAL A 146 -16.34 -2.69 -15.89
N GLU A 147 -17.67 -2.77 -15.86
CA GLU A 147 -18.42 -2.87 -14.59
C GLU A 147 -18.08 -4.15 -13.81
N TYR A 148 -17.85 -5.28 -14.48
CA TYR A 148 -17.38 -6.50 -13.79
C TYR A 148 -15.95 -6.35 -13.25
N LEU A 149 -15.05 -5.70 -14.00
CA LEU A 149 -13.71 -5.38 -13.50
C LEU A 149 -13.80 -4.48 -12.26
N LYS A 150 -14.70 -3.49 -12.26
CA LYS A 150 -14.95 -2.60 -11.12
C LYS A 150 -15.59 -3.31 -9.93
N LYS A 151 -16.38 -4.35 -10.18
CA LYS A 151 -16.88 -5.24 -9.12
C LYS A 151 -15.78 -6.10 -8.50
N GLY A 152 -14.66 -6.28 -9.20
CA GLY A 152 -13.46 -6.98 -8.72
C GLY A 152 -13.13 -8.26 -9.48
N TYR A 153 -13.87 -8.64 -10.53
CA TYR A 153 -13.53 -9.82 -11.32
C TYR A 153 -12.28 -9.60 -12.19
N VAL A 154 -11.58 -10.69 -12.53
CA VAL A 154 -10.49 -10.64 -13.52
C VAL A 154 -10.97 -11.06 -14.91
N LEU A 155 -10.31 -10.55 -15.97
CA LEU A 155 -10.65 -10.85 -17.36
C LEU A 155 -10.75 -12.37 -17.67
N LYS A 156 -9.91 -13.19 -17.03
CA LYS A 156 -9.93 -14.66 -17.17
C LYS A 156 -11.26 -15.28 -16.74
N GLU A 157 -11.94 -14.69 -15.77
CA GLU A 157 -13.25 -15.13 -15.28
C GLU A 157 -14.35 -14.54 -16.15
N ILE A 158 -14.31 -13.23 -16.39
CA ILE A 158 -15.32 -12.49 -17.17
C ILE A 158 -15.49 -13.10 -18.56
N LYS A 159 -14.41 -13.57 -19.19
CA LYS A 159 -14.44 -14.26 -20.48
C LYS A 159 -15.38 -15.47 -20.51
N LYS A 160 -15.57 -16.15 -19.39
CA LYS A 160 -16.38 -17.37 -19.30
C LYS A 160 -17.87 -17.09 -19.07
N PHE A 161 -18.24 -15.86 -18.67
CA PHE A 161 -19.62 -15.55 -18.26
C PHE A 161 -20.67 -15.82 -19.35
N PRO A 162 -20.49 -15.40 -20.62
CA PRO A 162 -21.45 -15.73 -21.67
C PRO A 162 -21.61 -17.23 -21.88
N LYS A 163 -20.52 -18.00 -21.75
CA LYS A 163 -20.57 -19.45 -21.84
C LYS A 163 -21.32 -20.07 -20.66
N TYR A 164 -21.16 -19.54 -19.45
CA TYR A 164 -21.82 -20.05 -18.25
C TYR A 164 -23.32 -19.78 -18.24
N ILE A 165 -23.78 -18.60 -18.64
CA ILE A 165 -25.22 -18.30 -18.69
C ILE A 165 -25.94 -19.09 -19.79
N LEU A 166 -25.21 -19.47 -20.84
CA LEU A 166 -25.70 -20.32 -21.93
C LEU A 166 -25.40 -21.80 -21.70
N ASP A 167 -24.80 -22.18 -20.56
CA ASP A 167 -24.49 -23.58 -20.25
C ASP A 167 -25.79 -24.34 -19.95
N ASP A 168 -25.84 -25.57 -20.45
CA ASP A 168 -26.90 -26.52 -20.10
C ASP A 168 -26.42 -27.45 -18.98
N TYR A 169 -27.27 -28.39 -18.59
CA TYR A 169 -26.93 -29.39 -17.59
C TYR A 169 -26.53 -30.73 -18.21
N LYS A 170 -25.68 -31.48 -17.52
CA LYS A 170 -25.27 -32.84 -17.85
C LYS A 170 -25.64 -33.81 -16.73
N ILE A 171 -26.04 -35.02 -17.10
CA ILE A 171 -26.36 -36.11 -16.16
C ILE A 171 -25.18 -37.10 -16.18
N ILE A 172 -24.51 -37.29 -15.04
CA ILE A 172 -23.28 -38.11 -14.95
C ILE A 172 -23.57 -39.56 -14.51
N ASP A 173 -24.68 -39.82 -13.82
CA ASP A 173 -25.04 -41.15 -13.31
C ASP A 173 -26.54 -41.42 -13.53
N ASN A 174 -26.88 -42.46 -14.30
CA ASN A 174 -28.27 -42.85 -14.57
C ASN A 174 -28.98 -43.44 -13.34
N SER A 175 -28.22 -43.93 -12.35
CA SER A 175 -28.76 -44.47 -11.09
C SER A 175 -29.07 -43.39 -10.06
N ASN A 176 -28.21 -42.37 -9.92
CA ASN A 176 -28.33 -41.31 -8.90
C ASN A 176 -28.73 -39.93 -9.46
N LYS A 177 -28.91 -39.78 -10.78
CA LYS A 177 -29.33 -38.55 -11.49
C LYS A 177 -28.57 -37.28 -11.08
N ILE A 178 -27.25 -37.37 -10.90
CA ILE A 178 -26.44 -36.20 -10.54
C ILE A 178 -26.40 -35.23 -11.73
N ILE A 179 -26.99 -34.06 -11.54
CA ILE A 179 -27.01 -32.94 -12.49
C ILE A 179 -25.79 -32.05 -12.23
N VAL A 180 -25.01 -31.78 -13.28
CA VAL A 180 -23.85 -30.87 -13.25
C VAL A 180 -24.01 -29.79 -14.32
N THR A 181 -23.82 -28.53 -13.93
CA THR A 181 -23.91 -27.35 -14.81
C THR A 181 -22.98 -26.25 -14.28
N ASN A 182 -22.54 -25.34 -15.15
CA ASN A 182 -21.86 -24.10 -14.75
C ASN A 182 -22.82 -22.90 -14.71
N TYR A 183 -24.10 -23.07 -15.04
CA TYR A 183 -25.07 -22.00 -14.99
C TYR A 183 -25.27 -21.48 -13.55
N PRO A 184 -25.29 -20.16 -13.33
CA PRO A 184 -25.39 -19.59 -11.99
C PRO A 184 -26.83 -19.69 -11.45
N HIS A 185 -27.12 -20.71 -10.64
CA HIS A 185 -28.41 -20.87 -9.96
C HIS A 185 -28.29 -20.73 -8.42
N LYS A 186 -29.37 -20.29 -7.77
CA LYS A 186 -29.45 -20.13 -6.30
C LYS A 186 -30.15 -21.29 -5.59
N ILE A 187 -30.39 -22.40 -6.29
CA ILE A 187 -31.09 -23.58 -5.71
C ILE A 187 -30.19 -24.22 -4.63
N PRO A 188 -30.59 -24.20 -3.35
CA PRO A 188 -29.77 -24.68 -2.24
C PRO A 188 -29.54 -26.19 -2.34
N LYS A 189 -28.29 -26.62 -2.11
CA LYS A 189 -27.91 -28.03 -2.14
C LYS A 189 -28.39 -28.72 -0.87
N GLU A 190 -29.62 -29.19 -0.85
CA GLU A 190 -30.11 -30.13 0.15
C GLU A 190 -29.38 -31.47 -0.05
N GLU A 191 -29.18 -32.25 1.03
CA GLU A 191 -28.55 -33.59 0.96
C GLU A 191 -29.12 -34.35 -0.25
N CYS A 192 -28.25 -34.74 -1.20
CA CYS A 192 -28.57 -35.22 -2.56
C CYS A 192 -29.76 -36.20 -2.63
N ASN A 193 -30.99 -35.66 -2.61
CA ASN A 193 -32.22 -36.41 -2.69
C ASN A 193 -32.77 -36.34 -4.13
N GLU A 194 -33.58 -37.31 -4.54
CA GLU A 194 -34.15 -37.33 -5.90
C GLU A 194 -35.02 -36.10 -6.19
N ASN A 195 -35.55 -35.44 -5.14
CA ASN A 195 -36.37 -34.24 -5.27
C ASN A 195 -35.56 -33.02 -5.74
N TYR A 196 -34.35 -32.84 -5.21
CA TYR A 196 -33.42 -31.75 -5.57
C TYR A 196 -33.07 -31.78 -7.06
N PHE A 197 -32.73 -32.96 -7.60
CA PHE A 197 -32.38 -33.10 -9.01
C PHE A 197 -33.58 -32.88 -9.94
N ASN A 198 -34.80 -33.27 -9.54
CA ASN A 198 -36.01 -32.97 -10.31
C ASN A 198 -36.32 -31.47 -10.34
N ILE A 199 -36.12 -30.75 -9.22
CA ILE A 199 -36.28 -29.29 -9.14
C ILE A 199 -35.27 -28.59 -10.05
N LEU A 200 -33.99 -28.99 -10.01
CA LEU A 200 -32.96 -28.47 -10.90
C LEU A 200 -33.33 -28.69 -12.37
N ARG A 201 -33.75 -29.90 -12.72
CA ARG A 201 -34.14 -30.24 -14.09
C ARG A 201 -35.29 -29.36 -14.59
N GLN A 202 -36.37 -29.24 -13.81
CA GLN A 202 -37.51 -28.40 -14.16
C GLN A 202 -37.12 -26.92 -14.28
N PHE A 203 -36.21 -26.45 -13.43
CA PHE A 203 -35.69 -25.10 -13.52
C PHE A 203 -34.97 -24.86 -14.86
N PHE A 204 -34.01 -25.72 -15.22
CA PHE A 204 -33.25 -25.58 -16.47
C PHE A 204 -34.10 -25.76 -17.72
N ASP A 205 -35.04 -26.73 -17.72
CA ASP A 205 -35.92 -26.99 -18.86
C ASP A 205 -36.87 -25.81 -19.15
N ASN A 206 -37.10 -24.92 -18.17
CA ASN A 206 -37.95 -23.73 -18.31
C ASN A 206 -37.18 -22.42 -18.58
N LEU A 207 -35.84 -22.42 -18.61
CA LEU A 207 -35.06 -21.20 -18.82
C LEU A 207 -35.20 -20.70 -20.26
N THR A 208 -35.69 -19.47 -20.41
CA THR A 208 -35.67 -18.78 -21.71
C THR A 208 -34.28 -18.17 -21.99
N ILE A 209 -34.03 -17.80 -23.24
CA ILE A 209 -32.84 -17.02 -23.61
C ILE A 209 -32.80 -15.68 -22.86
N GLU A 210 -33.96 -15.07 -22.64
CA GLU A 210 -34.09 -13.83 -21.89
C GLU A 210 -33.60 -14.01 -20.45
N ASP A 211 -34.08 -15.06 -19.77
CA ASP A 211 -33.65 -15.41 -18.41
C ASP A 211 -32.15 -15.66 -18.33
N ARG A 212 -31.58 -16.32 -19.36
CA ARG A 212 -30.14 -16.58 -19.45
C ARG A 212 -29.34 -15.28 -19.57
N ILE A 213 -29.75 -14.33 -20.41
CA ILE A 213 -29.05 -13.03 -20.51
C ILE A 213 -29.16 -12.27 -19.19
N ASP A 214 -30.35 -12.23 -18.57
CA ASP A 214 -30.56 -11.56 -17.28
C ASP A 214 -29.72 -12.19 -16.15
N SER A 215 -29.33 -13.46 -16.30
CA SER A 215 -28.46 -14.17 -15.35
C SER A 215 -27.04 -13.60 -15.27
N LEU A 216 -26.62 -12.73 -16.20
CA LEU A 216 -25.40 -11.95 -16.04
C LEU A 216 -25.41 -11.16 -14.70
N ALA A 217 -26.57 -10.63 -14.31
CA ALA A 217 -26.72 -9.91 -13.04
C ALA A 217 -26.36 -10.77 -11.82
N SER A 218 -26.49 -12.10 -11.90
CA SER A 218 -26.13 -13.00 -10.79
C SER A 218 -24.64 -12.92 -10.42
N PHE A 219 -23.76 -12.66 -11.39
CA PHE A 219 -22.33 -12.46 -11.13
C PHE A 219 -22.09 -11.08 -10.51
N PHE A 220 -22.74 -10.03 -11.00
CA PHE A 220 -22.56 -8.66 -10.49
C PHE A 220 -23.05 -8.50 -9.04
N TYR A 221 -24.18 -9.14 -8.69
CA TYR A 221 -24.76 -9.11 -7.35
C TYR A 221 -24.34 -10.28 -6.46
N LYS A 222 -23.29 -11.03 -6.86
CA LYS A 222 -22.75 -12.08 -6.00
C LYS A 222 -22.21 -11.45 -4.72
N GLU A 223 -22.64 -11.97 -3.58
CA GLU A 223 -22.13 -11.58 -2.27
C GLU A 223 -20.71 -12.12 -2.07
N THR A 224 -19.88 -11.33 -1.39
CA THR A 224 -18.54 -11.76 -1.02
C THR A 224 -18.60 -12.72 0.16
N GLU A 225 -17.67 -13.66 0.19
CA GLU A 225 -17.56 -14.65 1.26
C GLU A 225 -16.21 -14.53 1.95
N GLU A 226 -16.19 -14.67 3.28
CA GLU A 226 -14.94 -14.65 4.02
C GLU A 226 -14.10 -15.91 3.75
N VAL A 227 -12.85 -15.69 3.37
CA VAL A 227 -11.86 -16.75 3.10
C VAL A 227 -10.49 -16.34 3.62
N TYR A 228 -9.62 -17.34 3.82
CA TYR A 228 -8.22 -17.14 4.17
C TYR A 228 -7.30 -17.56 3.03
N TYR A 229 -6.39 -16.67 2.61
CA TYR A 229 -5.31 -17.02 1.70
C TYR A 229 -4.04 -17.28 2.51
N LEU A 230 -3.43 -18.44 2.30
CA LEU A 230 -2.23 -18.87 3.00
C LEU A 230 -1.04 -18.77 2.04
N PHE A 231 -0.01 -18.05 2.45
CA PHE A 231 1.22 -17.81 1.68
C PHE A 231 2.46 -18.15 2.52
N VAL A 232 3.58 -18.39 1.84
CA VAL A 232 4.92 -18.36 2.44
C VAL A 232 5.50 -16.96 2.25
N VAL A 233 6.13 -16.41 3.30
CA VAL A 233 6.79 -15.11 3.23
C VAL A 233 8.30 -15.27 3.47
N LYS A 234 9.06 -15.27 2.39
CA LYS A 234 10.54 -15.35 2.43
C LYS A 234 11.10 -14.04 3.00
N GLY A 235 12.17 -14.13 3.79
CA GLY A 235 12.76 -12.97 4.49
C GLY A 235 12.24 -12.75 5.91
N LEU A 236 11.21 -13.49 6.34
CA LEU A 236 10.68 -13.50 7.70
C LEU A 236 10.73 -14.92 8.28
N LYS A 237 11.02 -15.04 9.57
CA LYS A 237 11.09 -16.34 10.29
C LYS A 237 10.64 -16.21 11.73
N GLY A 238 10.66 -17.32 12.44
CA GLY A 238 10.37 -17.39 13.88
C GLY A 238 9.12 -18.19 14.16
N GLU A 239 9.07 -18.79 15.35
CA GLU A 239 7.95 -19.62 15.78
C GLU A 239 6.92 -18.79 16.55
N VAL A 240 5.93 -18.25 15.84
CA VAL A 240 4.96 -17.26 16.36
C VAL A 240 3.52 -17.55 15.94
N GLU A 241 2.56 -16.92 16.63
CA GLU A 241 1.19 -16.66 16.17
C GLU A 241 0.92 -15.17 16.42
N LEU A 242 1.08 -14.36 15.37
CA LEU A 242 1.03 -12.91 15.47
C LEU A 242 0.05 -12.36 14.44
N THR A 243 -0.95 -11.60 14.89
CA THR A 243 -1.91 -10.94 14.01
C THR A 243 -1.64 -9.44 13.94
N ILE A 244 -1.51 -8.91 12.72
CA ILE A 244 -1.40 -7.48 12.41
C ILE A 244 -2.49 -7.18 11.37
N GLY A 245 -3.51 -6.40 11.76
CA GLY A 245 -4.68 -6.16 10.90
C GLY A 245 -5.35 -7.47 10.46
N ASP A 246 -5.57 -7.62 9.15
CA ASP A 246 -6.18 -8.82 8.54
C ASP A 246 -5.18 -9.94 8.20
N VAL A 247 -3.91 -9.79 8.60
CA VAL A 247 -2.84 -10.77 8.37
C VAL A 247 -2.44 -11.44 9.67
N THR A 248 -2.43 -12.77 9.67
CA THR A 248 -1.83 -13.57 10.75
C THR A 248 -0.56 -14.23 10.26
N PHE A 249 0.59 -13.86 10.81
CA PHE A 249 1.86 -14.55 10.66
C PHE A 249 1.91 -15.72 11.63
N TYR A 250 2.16 -16.92 11.12
CA TYR A 250 2.11 -18.13 11.93
C TYR A 250 3.09 -19.21 11.48
N SER A 251 3.40 -20.09 12.43
CA SER A 251 4.01 -21.38 12.17
C SER A 251 2.96 -22.49 12.29
N THR A 252 3.02 -23.51 11.42
CA THR A 252 2.03 -24.61 11.36
C THR A 252 1.98 -25.47 12.63
N ASN A 253 3.00 -25.37 13.49
CA ASN A 253 3.03 -26.00 14.81
C ASN A 253 2.33 -25.17 15.92
N LYS A 254 2.09 -23.87 15.68
CA LYS A 254 1.34 -22.97 16.57
C LYS A 254 -0.13 -22.87 16.19
N LYS A 255 -0.42 -22.72 14.90
CA LYS A 255 -1.77 -22.53 14.37
C LYS A 255 -1.93 -23.23 13.02
N ARG A 256 -3.13 -23.74 12.76
CA ARG A 256 -3.54 -24.31 11.48
C ARG A 256 -4.91 -23.79 11.08
N PHE A 257 -5.02 -23.34 9.84
CA PHE A 257 -6.25 -22.83 9.25
C PHE A 257 -7.02 -23.92 8.50
N VAL A 258 -6.37 -24.96 8.00
CA VAL A 258 -6.97 -26.13 7.34
C VAL A 258 -7.14 -27.25 8.37
N LYS A 259 -8.39 -27.68 8.60
CA LYS A 259 -8.76 -28.63 9.66
C LYS A 259 -9.32 -29.95 9.13
N GLU A 260 -10.02 -29.92 7.99
CA GLU A 260 -10.76 -31.08 7.48
C GLU A 260 -10.01 -31.85 6.37
N ASP A 261 -9.06 -31.21 5.69
CA ASP A 261 -8.22 -31.85 4.67
C ASP A 261 -6.94 -32.47 5.29
N PHE A 262 -6.21 -33.29 4.51
CA PHE A 262 -4.96 -33.91 4.95
C PHE A 262 -4.02 -32.86 5.56
N HIS A 263 -3.79 -32.92 6.89
CA HIS A 263 -3.05 -31.89 7.63
C HIS A 263 -1.67 -31.55 7.06
N ASP A 264 -1.06 -32.46 6.29
CA ASP A 264 0.23 -32.23 5.66
C ASP A 264 0.18 -31.20 4.52
N GLU A 265 -1.01 -30.91 3.95
CA GLU A 265 -1.14 -30.00 2.80
C GLU A 265 -0.97 -28.51 3.17
N GLU A 266 -1.25 -28.10 4.41
CA GLU A 266 -1.10 -26.69 4.84
C GLU A 266 0.38 -26.25 4.98
N ASP A 267 1.30 -27.20 5.17
CA ASP A 267 2.73 -26.91 5.22
C ASP A 267 3.26 -26.70 3.80
N LEU A 268 3.17 -25.46 3.33
CA LEU A 268 3.56 -25.05 1.97
C LEU A 268 5.06 -25.23 1.70
N GLN A 269 5.87 -25.41 2.75
CA GLN A 269 7.33 -25.56 2.69
C GLN A 269 7.75 -27.02 2.91
N ASN A 270 6.99 -27.94 2.29
CA ASN A 270 7.06 -29.39 2.42
C ASN A 270 8.47 -29.95 2.76
N SER A 271 8.50 -30.75 3.82
CA SER A 271 9.65 -31.19 4.63
C SER A 271 10.60 -32.20 3.97
N TYR A 272 11.13 -31.92 2.77
CA TYR A 272 12.24 -32.73 2.25
C TYR A 272 13.55 -32.48 3.00
N ASP A 273 13.69 -31.32 3.64
CA ASP A 273 14.79 -31.00 4.53
C ASP A 273 14.29 -30.94 5.98
N ASN A 274 14.83 -31.78 6.85
CA ASN A 274 14.57 -31.78 8.30
C ASN A 274 15.19 -30.56 9.00
N SER A 275 15.38 -29.44 8.29
CA SER A 275 15.83 -28.19 8.88
C SER A 275 14.74 -27.68 9.82
N LYS A 276 15.11 -27.41 11.07
CA LYS A 276 14.20 -26.86 12.10
C LYS A 276 13.75 -25.43 11.80
N GLU A 277 14.41 -24.75 10.86
CA GLU A 277 14.13 -23.36 10.52
C GLU A 277 13.40 -23.30 9.19
N LYS A 278 12.22 -22.68 9.19
CA LYS A 278 11.39 -22.42 8.03
C LYS A 278 11.09 -20.93 7.94
N PHE A 279 10.74 -20.45 6.74
CA PHE A 279 10.13 -19.13 6.61
C PHE A 279 8.74 -19.13 7.25
N ILE A 280 8.25 -17.95 7.59
CA ILE A 280 6.91 -17.82 8.19
C ILE A 280 5.81 -18.04 7.14
N GLN A 281 4.67 -18.60 7.56
CA GLN A 281 3.44 -18.56 6.76
C GLN A 281 2.59 -17.36 7.16
N ALA A 282 1.85 -16.79 6.21
CA ALA A 282 0.92 -15.70 6.44
C ALA A 282 -0.48 -16.13 5.99
N ALA A 283 -1.48 -15.93 6.87
CA ALA A 283 -2.89 -16.12 6.56
C ALA A 283 -3.54 -14.75 6.43
N VAL A 284 -4.07 -14.44 5.25
CA VAL A 284 -4.73 -13.17 4.93
C VAL A 284 -6.23 -13.39 4.91
N ARG A 285 -6.96 -12.71 5.80
CA ARG A 285 -8.42 -12.73 5.85
C ARG A 285 -8.98 -11.74 4.84
N ILE A 286 -9.81 -12.21 3.89
CA ILE A 286 -10.46 -11.33 2.92
C ILE A 286 -11.91 -11.73 2.65
N ASN A 287 -12.71 -10.74 2.25
CA ASN A 287 -14.03 -10.95 1.66
C ASN A 287 -13.87 -11.20 0.15
N SER A 288 -13.90 -12.47 -0.26
CA SER A 288 -13.66 -12.89 -1.64
C SER A 288 -14.94 -13.01 -2.45
N LEU A 289 -14.91 -12.46 -3.67
CA LEU A 289 -15.95 -12.66 -4.68
C LEU A 289 -15.74 -14.00 -5.42
N SER A 290 -14.48 -14.33 -5.68
CA SER A 290 -14.02 -15.59 -6.26
C SER A 290 -12.57 -15.84 -5.85
N PRO A 291 -12.16 -17.11 -5.66
CA PRO A 291 -10.78 -17.46 -5.31
C PRO A 291 -9.72 -16.88 -6.26
N ILE A 292 -10.06 -16.68 -7.54
CA ILE A 292 -9.12 -16.15 -8.54
C ILE A 292 -9.05 -14.62 -8.46
N SER A 293 -10.20 -13.95 -8.47
CA SER A 293 -10.27 -12.48 -8.44
C SER A 293 -9.66 -11.86 -7.19
N SER A 294 -9.76 -12.56 -6.06
CA SER A 294 -9.42 -11.99 -4.77
C SER A 294 -7.98 -12.28 -4.34
N LEU A 295 -7.21 -13.01 -5.17
CA LEU A 295 -5.80 -13.28 -4.94
C LEU A 295 -4.97 -12.00 -4.89
N ASP A 296 -5.13 -11.11 -5.87
CA ASP A 296 -4.38 -9.84 -5.93
C ASP A 296 -4.70 -8.96 -4.71
N ASN A 297 -5.96 -8.97 -4.23
CA ASN A 297 -6.32 -8.25 -3.01
C ASN A 297 -5.65 -8.85 -1.76
N ALA A 298 -5.65 -10.18 -1.62
CA ALA A 298 -4.92 -10.85 -0.53
C ALA A 298 -3.42 -10.53 -0.56
N ILE A 299 -2.81 -10.52 -1.74
CA ILE A 299 -1.40 -10.13 -1.91
C ILE A 299 -1.20 -8.68 -1.49
N ASN A 300 -2.02 -7.74 -1.96
CA ASN A 300 -1.92 -6.32 -1.60
C ASN A 300 -2.04 -6.08 -0.08
N ILE A 301 -2.98 -6.75 0.60
CA ILE A 301 -3.14 -6.66 2.06
C ILE A 301 -1.88 -7.19 2.78
N LEU A 302 -1.31 -8.30 2.30
CA LEU A 302 -0.08 -8.85 2.84
C LEU A 302 1.13 -7.94 2.57
N GLU A 303 1.25 -7.38 1.36
CA GLU A 303 2.29 -6.41 1.00
C GLU A 303 2.22 -5.17 1.87
N ASN A 304 1.04 -4.58 2.07
CA ASN A 304 0.87 -3.42 2.95
C ASN A 304 1.33 -3.71 4.39
N THR A 305 1.04 -4.93 4.89
CA THR A 305 1.48 -5.36 6.23
C THR A 305 3.00 -5.52 6.30
N ILE A 306 3.61 -6.12 5.28
CA ILE A 306 5.06 -6.25 5.16
C ILE A 306 5.73 -4.87 5.05
N ASP A 307 5.14 -3.94 4.30
CA ASP A 307 5.64 -2.59 4.13
C ASP A 307 5.70 -1.85 5.48
N LEU A 308 4.68 -2.02 6.34
CA LEU A 308 4.71 -1.46 7.69
C LEU A 308 5.82 -2.09 8.54
N ILE A 309 5.95 -3.43 8.53
CA ILE A 309 7.03 -4.12 9.27
C ILE A 309 8.39 -3.56 8.82
N ARG A 310 8.62 -3.37 7.53
CA ARG A 310 9.90 -2.86 7.00
C ARG A 310 10.14 -1.40 7.29
N CYS A 311 9.09 -0.59 7.39
CA CYS A 311 9.21 0.78 7.83
C CYS A 311 9.70 0.87 9.29
N TYR A 312 9.32 -0.07 10.16
CA TYR A 312 9.67 -0.04 11.59
C TYR A 312 10.92 -0.88 11.94
N PHE A 313 11.15 -1.99 11.25
CA PHE A 313 12.21 -2.95 11.54
C PHE A 313 13.23 -3.05 10.40
N ASN A 314 14.52 -3.04 10.75
CA ASN A 314 15.58 -3.16 9.77
C ASN A 314 15.70 -4.61 9.28
N VAL A 315 15.11 -4.90 8.12
CA VAL A 315 15.22 -6.19 7.46
C VAL A 315 16.43 -6.19 6.53
N LYS A 316 17.37 -7.12 6.75
CA LYS A 316 18.62 -7.19 5.98
C LYS A 316 18.46 -7.91 4.64
N THR A 317 17.40 -8.68 4.48
CA THR A 317 17.09 -9.46 3.28
C THR A 317 15.84 -8.93 2.60
N ARG A 318 15.71 -9.27 1.31
CA ARG A 318 14.48 -8.99 0.58
C ARG A 318 13.35 -9.85 1.16
N VAL A 319 12.22 -9.21 1.44
CA VAL A 319 10.99 -9.89 1.84
C VAL A 319 10.18 -10.15 0.57
N GLU A 320 9.81 -11.41 0.33
CA GLU A 320 9.09 -11.83 -0.87
C GLU A 320 7.91 -12.73 -0.48
N ILE A 321 6.74 -12.45 -1.05
CA ILE A 321 5.57 -13.31 -0.95
C ILE A 321 5.68 -14.38 -2.03
N GLU A 322 5.60 -15.65 -1.64
CA GLU A 322 5.59 -16.74 -2.61
C GLU A 322 4.20 -16.88 -3.25
N THR A 323 4.03 -16.26 -4.41
CA THR A 323 2.75 -16.24 -5.15
C THR A 323 2.52 -17.50 -6.00
N SER A 324 3.54 -18.33 -6.20
CA SER A 324 3.45 -19.59 -6.93
C SER A 324 2.74 -20.70 -6.14
N ASN A 325 2.90 -20.68 -4.81
CA ASN A 325 2.40 -21.69 -3.87
C ASN A 325 1.48 -21.03 -2.85
N TYR A 326 0.17 -21.27 -2.96
CA TYR A 326 -0.81 -20.73 -2.01
C TYR A 326 -2.00 -21.66 -1.83
N ILE A 327 -2.68 -21.54 -0.69
CA ILE A 327 -3.93 -22.24 -0.36
C ILE A 327 -5.00 -21.21 -0.03
N VAL A 328 -6.23 -21.47 -0.47
CA VAL A 328 -7.42 -20.72 -0.09
C VAL A 328 -8.29 -21.61 0.79
N CYS A 329 -8.54 -21.18 2.02
CA CYS A 329 -9.30 -21.93 3.01
C CYS A 329 -10.60 -21.20 3.37
N LYS A 330 -11.71 -21.96 3.48
CA LYS A 330 -13.01 -21.50 3.99
C LYS A 330 -13.52 -22.49 5.03
N ASN A 331 -13.86 -22.02 6.23
CA ASN A 331 -14.38 -22.84 7.32
C ASN A 331 -13.53 -24.10 7.63
N GLY A 332 -12.20 -24.02 7.47
CA GLY A 332 -11.31 -25.15 7.69
C GLY A 332 -11.12 -26.10 6.50
N LYS A 333 -11.72 -25.81 5.34
CA LYS A 333 -11.63 -26.58 4.09
C LYS A 333 -10.85 -25.82 3.03
N ASN A 334 -9.95 -26.52 2.33
CA ASN A 334 -9.29 -26.03 1.13
C ASN A 334 -10.30 -25.91 -0.01
N ILE A 335 -10.47 -24.70 -0.54
CA ILE A 335 -11.35 -24.42 -1.68
C ILE A 335 -10.59 -24.17 -2.98
N ASN A 336 -9.29 -23.87 -2.91
CA ASN A 336 -8.42 -23.67 -4.07
C ASN A 336 -6.94 -23.69 -3.65
N SER A 337 -6.05 -24.15 -4.52
CA SER A 337 -4.61 -24.16 -4.27
C SER A 337 -3.83 -23.99 -5.58
N SER A 338 -2.65 -23.37 -5.50
CA SER A 338 -1.68 -23.32 -6.60
C SER A 338 -0.37 -23.94 -6.17
N TRP A 339 0.30 -24.62 -7.11
CA TRP A 339 1.64 -25.20 -6.93
C TRP A 339 2.56 -24.79 -8.08
N GLY A 340 3.75 -24.27 -7.77
CA GLY A 340 4.77 -23.88 -8.74
C GLY A 340 6.19 -24.20 -8.25
N THR A 341 7.12 -24.33 -9.19
CA THR A 341 8.53 -24.66 -8.92
C THR A 341 9.35 -23.40 -8.78
N ASN A 342 9.57 -22.92 -7.56
CA ASN A 342 10.56 -21.87 -7.27
C ASN A 342 11.66 -22.44 -6.38
N PHE A 343 12.77 -22.84 -7.00
CA PHE A 343 14.01 -23.21 -6.31
C PHE A 343 15.00 -22.06 -6.49
N ASN A 344 15.38 -21.37 -5.42
CA ASN A 344 16.57 -20.50 -5.40
C ASN A 344 17.11 -20.38 -3.96
N ASP A 345 18.44 -20.35 -3.83
CA ASP A 345 19.29 -20.36 -2.63
C ASP A 345 18.65 -19.87 -1.31
N GLU A 346 18.05 -20.80 -0.55
CA GLU A 346 17.21 -20.49 0.61
C GLU A 346 17.99 -20.28 1.93
N PHE A 347 19.19 -20.86 2.05
CA PHE A 347 19.89 -20.90 3.34
C PHE A 347 20.33 -19.52 3.85
N TRP A 348 21.01 -18.72 3.01
CA TRP A 348 21.51 -17.40 3.39
C TRP A 348 20.37 -16.40 3.63
N GLN A 349 19.30 -16.48 2.82
CA GLN A 349 18.12 -15.64 3.00
C GLN A 349 17.42 -15.95 4.33
N LEU A 350 17.29 -17.23 4.70
CA LEU A 350 16.71 -17.65 5.97
C LEU A 350 17.55 -17.22 7.18
N GLN A 351 18.88 -17.32 7.10
CA GLN A 351 19.74 -16.89 8.21
C GLN A 351 19.60 -15.40 8.52
N GLU A 352 19.59 -14.54 7.50
CA GLU A 352 19.48 -13.08 7.62
C GLU A 352 18.01 -12.57 7.63
N SER A 353 17.03 -13.48 7.66
CA SER A 353 15.60 -13.13 7.80
C SER A 353 15.28 -12.52 9.16
N LEU A 354 14.29 -11.62 9.20
CA LEU A 354 13.80 -11.03 10.44
C LEU A 354 13.10 -12.12 11.28
N ASP A 355 13.61 -12.34 12.49
CA ASP A 355 13.03 -13.27 13.46
C ASP A 355 11.91 -12.57 14.25
N LEU A 356 10.67 -12.81 13.84
CA LEU A 356 9.48 -12.16 14.41
C LEU A 356 9.30 -12.46 15.90
N LYS A 357 9.79 -13.63 16.37
CA LYS A 357 9.70 -14.01 17.79
C LYS A 357 10.51 -13.09 18.70
N ARG A 358 11.60 -12.50 18.19
CA ARG A 358 12.44 -11.56 18.96
C ARG A 358 11.78 -10.20 19.18
N PHE A 359 10.82 -9.85 18.33
CA PHE A 359 10.16 -8.54 18.30
C PHE A 359 8.66 -8.66 18.55
N GLU A 360 8.18 -9.78 19.11
CA GLU A 360 6.75 -10.06 19.22
C GLU A 360 5.99 -8.94 19.96
N SER A 361 6.54 -8.43 21.07
CA SER A 361 5.95 -7.29 21.81
C SER A 361 5.84 -6.03 20.95
N ASP A 362 6.92 -5.70 20.23
CA ASP A 362 7.02 -4.47 19.43
C ASP A 362 6.14 -4.58 18.16
N LEU A 363 6.02 -5.78 17.61
CA LEU A 363 5.17 -6.08 16.46
C LEU A 363 3.68 -6.02 16.81
N ILE A 364 3.28 -6.42 18.01
CA ILE A 364 1.89 -6.26 18.47
C ILE A 364 1.51 -4.78 18.49
N GLU A 365 2.44 -3.88 18.83
CA GLU A 365 2.18 -2.43 18.80
C GLU A 365 1.86 -1.91 17.41
N LEU A 366 2.24 -2.61 16.33
CA LEU A 366 1.89 -2.21 14.96
C LEU A 366 0.38 -2.24 14.71
N ASN A 367 -0.40 -3.01 15.50
CA ASN A 367 -1.86 -2.96 15.44
C ASN A 367 -2.42 -1.57 15.78
N ASN A 368 -1.66 -0.74 16.49
CA ASN A 368 -2.05 0.64 16.75
C ASN A 368 -2.03 1.51 15.49
N TYR A 369 -1.44 1.03 14.38
CA TYR A 369 -1.37 1.71 13.09
C TYR A 369 -2.29 1.05 12.06
N ASN A 370 -3.32 0.32 12.51
CA ASN A 370 -4.25 -0.38 11.61
C ASN A 370 -4.96 0.53 10.60
N PHE A 371 -5.01 1.85 10.84
CA PHE A 371 -5.53 2.82 9.87
C PHE A 371 -4.76 2.81 8.54
N ILE A 372 -3.50 2.37 8.52
CA ILE A 372 -2.69 2.20 7.30
C ILE A 372 -3.23 1.04 6.44
N PHE A 373 -3.85 0.04 7.06
CA PHE A 373 -4.34 -1.18 6.42
C PHE A 373 -5.81 -1.11 6.01
N LEU A 374 -6.55 -0.13 6.53
CA LEU A 374 -7.93 0.05 6.13
C LEU A 374 -7.94 0.50 4.66
N GLU A 375 -8.39 -0.36 3.75
CA GLU A 375 -9.00 0.04 2.48
C GLU A 375 -10.29 0.83 2.76
N SER A 376 -10.20 1.90 3.54
CA SER A 376 -11.33 2.76 3.75
C SER A 376 -11.51 3.55 2.48
N LYS A 377 -12.55 3.18 1.75
CA LYS A 377 -13.37 3.99 0.85
C LYS A 377 -13.86 5.33 1.48
N ASN A 378 -13.15 5.88 2.46
CA ASN A 378 -13.40 7.14 3.14
C ASN A 378 -12.17 8.04 2.99
N GLU A 379 -12.17 8.83 1.92
CA GLU A 379 -11.95 10.28 1.79
C GLU A 379 -11.01 11.08 2.73
N LYS A 380 -10.33 10.50 3.73
CA LYS A 380 -9.33 11.21 4.53
C LYS A 380 -7.98 11.13 3.81
N ASN A 381 -7.69 12.18 3.04
CA ASN A 381 -6.45 12.41 2.27
C ASN A 381 -5.16 12.06 3.05
N ALA A 382 -5.13 12.26 4.36
CA ALA A 382 -3.97 11.97 5.20
C ALA A 382 -3.62 10.47 5.31
N THR A 383 -4.62 9.60 5.49
CA THR A 383 -4.40 8.16 5.71
C THR A 383 -3.80 7.50 4.47
N SER A 384 -4.39 7.77 3.30
CA SER A 384 -3.91 7.24 2.03
C SER A 384 -2.48 7.72 1.73
N LYS A 385 -2.19 9.00 1.93
CA LYS A 385 -0.84 9.56 1.74
C LYS A 385 0.21 8.92 2.66
N ILE A 386 -0.11 8.69 3.94
CA ILE A 386 0.80 8.01 4.87
C ILE A 386 1.02 6.56 4.43
N ALA A 387 -0.04 5.82 4.10
CA ALA A 387 0.05 4.44 3.60
C ALA A 387 0.89 4.35 2.32
N TYR A 388 0.68 5.24 1.36
CA TYR A 388 1.50 5.31 0.16
C TYR A 388 2.96 5.65 0.47
N ALA A 389 3.23 6.57 1.41
CA ALA A 389 4.61 6.87 1.79
C ALA A 389 5.32 5.65 2.40
N VAL A 390 4.63 4.87 3.25
CA VAL A 390 5.13 3.60 3.79
C VAL A 390 5.42 2.60 2.67
N HIS A 391 4.51 2.46 1.70
CA HIS A 391 4.69 1.59 0.54
C HIS A 391 5.92 1.98 -0.29
N TRP A 392 6.06 3.26 -0.66
CA TRP A 392 7.19 3.74 -1.45
C TRP A 392 8.53 3.63 -0.70
N PHE A 393 8.52 3.84 0.63
CA PHE A 393 9.68 3.59 1.48
C PHE A 393 10.10 2.11 1.42
N SER A 394 9.15 1.19 1.60
CA SER A 394 9.42 -0.25 1.49
C SER A 394 9.94 -0.62 0.10
N LYS A 395 9.32 -0.10 -0.97
CA LYS A 395 9.81 -0.33 -2.34
C LYS A 395 11.25 0.13 -2.54
N ALA A 396 11.66 1.24 -1.92
CA ALA A 396 13.05 1.70 -1.92
C ALA A 396 13.97 0.68 -1.23
N GLU A 397 13.62 0.19 -0.04
CA GLU A 397 14.41 -0.82 0.67
C GLU A 397 14.55 -2.13 -0.13
N ASN A 398 13.58 -2.49 -0.97
CA ASN A 398 13.62 -3.66 -1.87
C ASN A 398 14.39 -3.43 -3.17
N SER A 399 14.71 -2.19 -3.50
CA SER A 399 15.41 -1.85 -4.74
C SER A 399 16.89 -2.23 -4.66
N VAL A 400 17.45 -2.78 -5.73
CA VAL A 400 18.88 -3.15 -5.78
C VAL A 400 19.74 -1.93 -6.12
N LYS A 401 19.31 -1.14 -7.10
CA LYS A 401 20.04 0.02 -7.63
C LYS A 401 19.85 1.26 -6.75
N GLN A 402 20.88 2.08 -6.63
CA GLN A 402 20.87 3.29 -5.79
C GLN A 402 19.95 4.37 -6.38
N GLU A 403 19.83 4.40 -7.70
CA GLU A 403 18.95 5.31 -8.44
C GLU A 403 17.49 5.04 -8.08
N ASP A 404 17.08 3.77 -8.14
CA ASP A 404 15.73 3.35 -7.79
C ASP A 404 15.43 3.62 -6.31
N LYS A 405 16.41 3.38 -5.42
CA LYS A 405 16.32 3.77 -4.00
C LYS A 405 16.05 5.26 -3.83
N MET A 406 16.87 6.10 -4.47
CA MET A 406 16.74 7.56 -4.41
C MET A 406 15.35 8.01 -4.86
N LEU A 407 14.87 7.51 -6.01
CA LEU A 407 13.56 7.89 -6.53
C LEU A 407 12.43 7.44 -5.61
N ASN A 408 12.45 6.19 -5.14
CA ASN A 408 11.39 5.66 -4.30
C ASN A 408 11.34 6.36 -2.92
N TYR A 409 12.47 6.63 -2.27
CA TYR A 409 12.49 7.43 -1.04
C TYR A 409 12.03 8.88 -1.28
N TRP A 410 12.38 9.47 -2.43
CA TRP A 410 11.91 10.81 -2.77
C TRP A 410 10.40 10.83 -2.97
N ILE A 411 9.84 9.85 -3.68
CA ILE A 411 8.38 9.72 -3.88
C ILE A 411 7.68 9.56 -2.52
N ALA A 412 8.26 8.78 -1.59
CA ALA A 412 7.72 8.62 -0.24
C ALA A 412 7.61 9.95 0.52
N ILE A 413 8.61 10.83 0.39
CA ILE A 413 8.56 12.20 0.93
C ILE A 413 7.57 13.05 0.13
N GLU A 414 7.73 13.11 -1.19
CA GLU A 414 7.05 14.04 -2.08
C GLU A 414 5.52 13.92 -2.00
N ASN A 415 4.99 12.70 -1.90
CA ASN A 415 3.56 12.43 -1.82
C ASN A 415 2.90 13.04 -0.58
N LEU A 416 3.62 13.13 0.54
CA LEU A 416 3.11 13.70 1.79
C LEU A 416 2.84 15.21 1.69
N PHE A 417 3.44 15.91 0.70
CA PHE A 417 3.36 17.37 0.56
C PHE A 417 2.59 17.84 -0.68
N ASN A 418 1.91 16.96 -1.45
CA ASN A 418 1.29 17.30 -2.73
C ASN A 418 0.18 18.37 -2.65
N LEU A 419 -0.45 18.56 -1.48
CA LEU A 419 -1.62 19.44 -1.32
C LEU A 419 -1.59 20.32 -0.06
N GLU A 420 -0.52 20.24 0.73
CA GLU A 420 -0.40 20.96 2.01
C GLU A 420 0.12 22.39 1.78
N TYR A 421 -0.51 23.10 0.84
CA TYR A 421 -0.10 24.45 0.44
C TYR A 421 -0.72 25.56 1.29
N ASP A 422 -1.80 25.24 1.99
CA ASP A 422 -2.51 26.09 2.94
C ASP A 422 -1.59 26.60 4.06
N ILE A 423 -0.65 25.79 4.51
CA ILE A 423 0.31 26.12 5.58
C ILE A 423 1.58 26.81 5.10
N LEU A 424 1.76 27.01 3.78
CA LEU A 424 2.97 27.65 3.25
C LEU A 424 3.16 29.06 3.82
N ASP A 425 2.06 29.78 4.04
CA ASP A 425 2.10 31.15 4.53
C ASP A 425 2.46 31.25 6.01
N ASP A 426 2.07 30.26 6.79
CA ASP A 426 2.38 30.18 8.21
C ASP A 426 3.83 29.71 8.47
N ILE A 427 4.39 28.89 7.58
CA ILE A 427 5.71 28.26 7.77
C ILE A 427 6.82 29.02 7.04
N LEU A 428 6.59 29.47 5.80
CA LEU A 428 7.64 30.07 4.98
C LEU A 428 7.52 31.59 4.94
N THR A 429 8.59 32.28 5.33
CA THR A 429 8.69 33.75 5.28
C THR A 429 9.17 34.29 3.92
N LYS A 430 9.59 33.42 2.99
CA LYS A 430 10.17 33.79 1.69
C LYS A 430 9.11 34.28 0.68
N LYS A 431 9.49 35.22 -0.20
CA LYS A 431 8.62 35.77 -1.28
C LYS A 431 8.27 34.76 -2.39
N HIS A 432 9.14 33.79 -2.66
CA HIS A 432 8.90 32.72 -3.63
C HIS A 432 8.89 31.38 -2.89
N LYS A 433 7.70 30.81 -2.71
CA LYS A 433 7.48 29.59 -1.94
C LYS A 433 7.36 28.42 -2.88
N LYS A 434 8.28 27.47 -2.82
CA LYS A 434 8.19 26.21 -3.56
C LYS A 434 7.92 25.07 -2.58
N LYS A 435 7.33 24.00 -3.09
CA LYS A 435 7.12 22.76 -2.34
C LYS A 435 8.39 22.24 -1.67
N ILE A 436 9.52 22.34 -2.36
CA ILE A 436 10.84 21.94 -1.83
C ILE A 436 11.23 22.72 -0.57
N ASP A 437 10.87 24.01 -0.47
CA ASP A 437 11.18 24.83 0.71
C ASP A 437 10.38 24.34 1.93
N LEU A 438 9.12 23.93 1.74
CA LEU A 438 8.30 23.34 2.80
C LEU A 438 8.85 21.98 3.26
N ILE A 439 9.25 21.12 2.31
CA ILE A 439 9.87 19.83 2.61
C ILE A 439 11.15 20.03 3.44
N GLN A 440 11.99 20.97 3.02
CA GLN A 440 13.23 21.36 3.72
C GLN A 440 12.96 21.77 5.16
N GLU A 441 11.97 22.63 5.39
CA GLU A 441 11.65 23.16 6.71
C GLU A 441 11.03 22.10 7.63
N ILE A 442 10.14 21.25 7.11
CA ILE A 442 9.51 20.21 7.93
C ILE A 442 10.50 19.10 8.29
N ILE A 443 11.32 18.63 7.35
CA ILE A 443 12.33 17.61 7.65
C ILE A 443 13.37 18.16 8.63
N SER A 444 13.86 19.39 8.43
CA SER A 444 14.80 19.99 9.39
C SER A 444 14.18 20.13 10.79
N SER A 445 12.89 20.48 10.87
CA SER A 445 12.15 20.56 12.15
C SER A 445 12.13 19.23 12.92
N ILE A 446 12.02 18.10 12.21
CA ILE A 446 12.04 16.76 12.81
C ILE A 446 13.47 16.38 13.23
N GLU A 447 14.42 16.54 12.31
CA GLU A 447 15.79 16.08 12.47
C GLU A 447 16.58 16.87 13.52
N VAL A 448 16.24 18.13 13.79
CA VAL A 448 16.90 18.94 14.84
C VAL A 448 16.71 18.33 16.23
N LYS A 449 15.51 17.82 16.54
CA LYS A 449 15.24 17.18 17.83
C LYS A 449 16.04 15.89 17.97
N TYR A 450 16.13 15.12 16.89
CA TYR A 450 16.95 13.91 16.85
C TYR A 450 18.44 14.24 17.01
N PHE A 451 18.94 15.24 16.29
CA PHE A 451 20.32 15.72 16.41
C PHE A 451 20.66 16.15 17.83
N PHE A 452 19.79 16.92 18.49
CA PHE A 452 19.98 17.35 19.87
C PHE A 452 20.14 16.17 20.84
N TYR A 453 19.36 15.11 20.64
CA TYR A 453 19.47 13.88 21.43
C TYR A 453 20.77 13.13 21.08
N GLU A 454 21.02 12.84 19.81
CA GLU A 454 22.14 12.00 19.37
C GLU A 454 23.52 12.62 19.61
N TYR A 455 23.64 13.96 19.63
CA TYR A 455 24.94 14.66 19.71
C TYR A 455 25.83 14.15 20.86
N GLY A 456 25.25 13.93 22.04
CA GLY A 456 25.95 13.34 23.18
C GLY A 456 26.00 11.81 23.15
N TRP A 457 24.96 11.15 22.63
CA TRP A 457 24.87 9.69 22.60
C TRP A 457 25.88 9.03 21.66
N GLU A 458 26.26 9.68 20.56
CA GLU A 458 27.33 9.18 19.66
C GLU A 458 28.64 9.02 20.43
N MET A 459 29.05 10.07 21.17
CA MET A 459 30.26 10.02 21.99
C MET A 459 30.11 9.04 23.15
N PHE A 460 28.95 9.01 23.83
CA PHE A 460 28.70 8.03 24.87
C PHE A 460 28.85 6.59 24.36
N ASN A 461 28.24 6.26 23.22
CA ASN A 461 28.27 4.91 22.64
C ASN A 461 29.69 4.49 22.23
N HIS A 462 30.48 5.42 21.68
CA HIS A 462 31.89 5.19 21.39
C HIS A 462 32.66 4.79 22.66
N TYR A 463 32.56 5.60 23.72
CA TYR A 463 33.28 5.34 24.98
C TYR A 463 32.74 4.14 25.75
N LYS A 464 31.44 3.84 25.64
CA LYS A 464 30.84 2.61 26.18
C LYS A 464 31.40 1.36 25.51
N LEU A 465 31.60 1.39 24.19
CA LEU A 465 32.22 0.27 23.47
C LEU A 465 33.67 0.09 23.89
N LEU A 466 34.43 1.18 24.03
CA LEU A 466 35.81 1.14 24.53
C LEU A 466 35.88 0.55 25.94
N ALA A 467 35.07 1.06 26.87
CA ALA A 467 35.02 0.57 28.24
C ALA A 467 34.63 -0.93 28.33
N LYS A 468 33.73 -1.40 27.47
CA LYS A 468 33.40 -2.83 27.37
C LYS A 468 34.54 -3.66 26.80
N ASN A 469 35.25 -3.13 25.80
CA ASN A 469 36.37 -3.83 25.16
C ASN A 469 37.61 -3.87 26.06
N ASP A 470 37.87 -2.87 26.89
CA ASP A 470 38.95 -2.89 27.88
C ASP A 470 38.87 -4.06 28.85
N ILE A 471 37.65 -4.50 29.18
CA ILE A 471 37.40 -5.66 30.05
C ILE A 471 37.77 -6.98 29.36
N VAL A 472 37.70 -7.04 28.03
CA VAL A 472 37.85 -8.28 27.24
C VAL A 472 39.21 -8.36 26.53
N ASN A 473 39.69 -7.25 25.97
CA ASN A 473 40.91 -7.13 25.17
C ASN A 473 41.47 -5.71 25.39
N LYS A 474 42.50 -5.56 26.25
CA LYS A 474 43.24 -4.31 26.54
C LYS A 474 43.12 -3.29 25.39
N SER A 475 42.26 -2.29 25.52
CA SER A 475 42.06 -1.29 24.47
C SER A 475 43.20 -0.27 24.51
N THR A 476 43.25 0.60 23.50
CA THR A 476 44.25 1.68 23.40
C THR A 476 44.04 2.81 24.41
N ILE A 477 42.86 2.90 25.06
CA ILE A 477 42.53 3.95 26.02
C ILE A 477 42.16 3.29 27.34
N ASN A 478 43.02 3.39 28.34
CA ASN A 478 42.81 2.70 29.62
C ASN A 478 42.03 3.62 30.58
N LEU A 479 40.69 3.62 30.50
CA LEU A 479 39.84 4.41 31.40
C LEU A 479 39.80 3.79 32.81
N PRO A 480 40.09 4.56 33.88
CA PRO A 480 39.92 4.09 35.26
C PRO A 480 38.48 3.66 35.57
N SER A 481 38.33 2.62 36.39
CA SER A 481 37.02 2.08 36.83
C SER A 481 36.12 3.15 37.45
N GLU A 482 36.71 4.06 38.22
CA GLU A 482 36.01 5.19 38.85
C GLU A 482 35.36 6.12 37.81
N ILE A 483 36.04 6.36 36.68
CA ILE A 483 35.51 7.19 35.59
C ILE A 483 34.41 6.44 34.83
N ILE A 484 34.59 5.14 34.59
CA ILE A 484 33.58 4.30 33.93
C ILE A 484 32.27 4.29 34.72
N GLU A 485 32.33 4.12 36.04
CA GLU A 485 31.16 4.16 36.92
C GLU A 485 30.55 5.56 36.99
N LYS A 486 31.38 6.59 37.20
CA LYS A 486 30.94 8.00 37.28
C LYS A 486 30.24 8.44 36.00
N ALA A 487 30.80 8.11 34.83
CA ALA A 487 30.26 8.44 33.51
C ALA A 487 29.12 7.51 33.05
N ASN A 488 28.77 6.49 33.85
CA ASN A 488 27.69 5.56 33.59
C ASN A 488 27.87 4.77 32.26
N LEU A 489 29.12 4.50 31.86
CA LEU A 489 29.46 3.83 30.60
C LEU A 489 29.08 2.33 30.62
N ILE A 490 29.10 1.71 31.80
CA ILE A 490 28.70 0.31 32.02
C ILE A 490 27.63 0.28 33.10
N VAL A 491 26.46 -0.25 32.75
CA VAL A 491 25.32 -0.47 33.66
C VAL A 491 24.88 -1.93 33.59
N ARG A 492 24.22 -2.42 34.65
CA ARG A 492 23.65 -3.77 34.63
C ARG A 492 22.45 -3.82 33.70
N THR A 493 22.14 -5.01 33.17
CA THR A 493 20.98 -5.21 32.32
C THR A 493 19.70 -4.77 33.05
N GLY A 494 18.93 -3.88 32.43
CA GLY A 494 17.70 -3.32 33.01
C GLY A 494 17.87 -2.01 33.78
N GLU A 495 19.10 -1.54 34.01
CA GLU A 495 19.33 -0.24 34.66
C GLU A 495 19.26 0.92 33.64
N LYS A 496 18.74 2.07 34.11
CA LYS A 496 18.65 3.30 33.30
C LYS A 496 20.04 3.90 33.08
N ILE A 497 20.29 4.34 31.84
CA ILE A 497 21.50 5.08 31.48
C ILE A 497 21.19 6.57 31.52
N TYR A 498 22.06 7.36 32.16
CA TYR A 498 21.90 8.82 32.29
C TYR A 498 22.99 9.55 31.51
N LEU A 499 22.64 10.12 30.34
CA LEU A 499 23.58 10.88 29.51
C LEU A 499 24.24 12.03 30.27
N LYS A 500 23.51 12.69 31.18
CA LYS A 500 24.05 13.76 32.03
C LYS A 500 25.31 13.37 32.78
N LYS A 501 25.33 12.15 33.35
CA LYS A 501 26.48 11.64 34.09
C LYS A 501 27.72 11.51 33.20
N PHE A 502 27.52 11.12 31.94
CA PHE A 502 28.57 11.10 30.94
C PHE A 502 29.07 12.52 30.63
N ILE A 503 28.17 13.45 30.34
CA ILE A 503 28.51 14.86 30.04
C ILE A 503 29.29 15.50 31.20
N ASP A 504 28.82 15.33 32.44
CA ASP A 504 29.49 15.85 33.65
C ASP A 504 30.90 15.25 33.87
N SER A 505 31.16 14.08 33.27
CA SER A 505 32.43 13.36 33.38
C SER A 505 33.36 13.56 32.18
N VAL A 506 32.95 14.28 31.13
CA VAL A 506 33.73 14.49 29.90
C VAL A 506 35.13 15.03 30.19
N ASN A 507 35.26 16.02 31.08
CA ASN A 507 36.55 16.60 31.45
C ASN A 507 37.51 15.60 32.11
N ASP A 508 36.98 14.58 32.78
CA ASP A 508 37.79 13.51 33.35
C ASP A 508 38.21 12.51 32.27
N ILE A 509 37.33 12.18 31.32
CA ILE A 509 37.62 11.32 30.17
C ILE A 509 38.71 11.92 29.28
N ILE A 510 38.67 13.24 29.03
CA ILE A 510 39.67 13.95 28.21
C ILE A 510 41.11 13.73 28.71
N LYS A 511 41.32 13.54 30.02
CA LYS A 511 42.66 13.34 30.61
C LYS A 511 43.31 12.03 30.17
N TYR A 512 42.51 11.07 29.68
CA TYR A 512 42.95 9.73 29.28
C TYR A 512 42.85 9.51 27.77
N GLU A 513 42.19 10.41 27.04
CA GLU A 513 42.14 10.38 25.58
C GLU A 513 43.44 10.94 25.00
N THR A 514 44.02 10.24 24.04
CA THR A 514 45.27 10.62 23.37
C THR A 514 45.05 11.10 21.95
N ASN A 515 43.91 10.76 21.34
CA ASN A 515 43.56 11.16 19.99
C ASN A 515 43.03 12.61 19.98
N PRO A 516 43.73 13.57 19.34
CA PRO A 516 43.31 14.98 19.31
C PRO A 516 41.92 15.18 18.72
N PHE A 517 41.49 14.33 17.77
CA PHE A 517 40.16 14.40 17.18
C PHE A 517 39.07 14.13 18.23
N PHE A 518 39.22 13.08 19.04
CA PHE A 518 38.25 12.74 20.07
C PHE A 518 38.29 13.71 21.26
N ILE A 519 39.44 14.29 21.58
CA ILE A 519 39.55 15.37 22.58
C ILE A 519 38.70 16.56 22.15
N GLU A 520 38.84 17.03 20.91
CA GLU A 520 38.03 18.15 20.41
C GLU A 520 36.54 17.79 20.35
N LYS A 521 36.18 16.57 19.92
CA LYS A 521 34.78 16.12 19.94
C LYS A 521 34.16 16.06 21.34
N LEU A 522 34.93 15.63 22.33
CA LEU A 522 34.49 15.66 23.73
C LEU A 522 34.26 17.10 24.21
N LYS A 523 35.18 18.02 23.89
CA LYS A 523 34.99 19.45 24.21
C LYS A 523 33.75 20.02 23.52
N ASP A 524 33.54 19.71 22.25
CA ASP A 524 32.36 20.12 21.48
C ASP A 524 31.07 19.66 22.15
N VAL A 525 30.99 18.38 22.54
CA VAL A 525 29.85 17.80 23.27
C VAL A 525 29.64 18.49 24.61
N SER A 526 30.71 18.73 25.37
CA SER A 526 30.62 19.48 26.63
C SER A 526 30.13 20.91 26.41
N GLN A 527 30.58 21.60 25.35
CA GLN A 527 30.13 22.95 25.03
C GLN A 527 28.67 22.97 24.58
N PHE A 528 28.24 21.99 23.78
CA PHE A 528 26.86 21.89 23.30
C PHE A 528 25.84 21.82 24.44
N TYR A 529 26.07 21.00 25.48
CA TYR A 529 25.12 20.87 26.58
C TYR A 529 25.27 21.91 27.69
N ASN A 530 26.38 22.68 27.73
CA ASN A 530 26.65 23.66 28.80
C ASN A 530 26.71 25.12 28.33
N ASN A 531 26.77 25.38 27.02
CA ASN A 531 26.80 26.72 26.45
C ASN A 531 25.68 26.87 25.42
N LYS A 532 24.64 27.63 25.80
CA LYS A 532 23.45 27.85 24.97
C LYS A 532 23.78 28.49 23.62
N ASP A 533 24.71 29.43 23.56
CA ASP A 533 25.01 30.16 22.32
C ASP A 533 25.71 29.21 21.33
N TYR A 534 26.59 28.34 21.84
CA TYR A 534 27.22 27.29 21.05
C TYR A 534 26.21 26.23 20.58
N ALA A 535 25.28 25.82 21.45
CA ALA A 535 24.21 24.89 21.11
C ALA A 535 23.32 25.43 19.99
N THR A 536 22.85 26.68 20.13
CA THR A 536 22.03 27.37 19.13
C THR A 536 22.78 27.49 17.82
N GLN A 537 24.07 27.86 17.84
CA GLN A 537 24.88 27.91 16.62
C GLN A 537 24.94 26.54 15.93
N LYS A 538 25.24 25.47 16.68
CA LYS A 538 25.35 24.11 16.11
C LYS A 538 24.04 23.59 15.56
N ILE A 539 22.92 23.89 16.22
CA ILE A 539 21.58 23.53 15.72
C ILE A 539 21.28 24.26 14.41
N ASN A 540 21.56 25.56 14.32
CA ASN A 540 21.35 26.33 13.10
C ASN A 540 22.24 25.83 11.93
N GLU A 541 23.51 25.55 12.19
CA GLU A 541 24.43 24.95 11.21
C GLU A 541 23.87 23.59 10.72
N GLN A 542 23.35 22.77 11.62
CA GLN A 542 22.79 21.47 11.27
C GLN A 542 21.50 21.60 10.44
N MET A 543 20.62 22.55 10.78
CA MET A 543 19.43 22.84 9.98
C MET A 543 19.81 23.22 8.56
N GLU A 544 20.77 24.12 8.39
CA GLU A 544 21.24 24.54 7.06
C GLU A 544 21.83 23.35 6.27
N ASN A 545 22.61 22.49 6.92
CA ASN A 545 23.16 21.27 6.30
C ASN A 545 22.05 20.33 5.81
N ILE A 546 21.03 20.08 6.63
CA ILE A 546 19.88 19.23 6.25
C ILE A 546 19.14 19.83 5.06
N GLN A 547 18.90 21.15 5.06
CA GLN A 547 18.24 21.83 3.95
C GLN A 547 19.06 21.71 2.65
N ASN A 548 20.38 21.89 2.73
CA ASN A 548 21.29 21.70 1.60
C ASN A 548 21.32 20.25 1.11
N ASP A 549 21.26 19.26 2.00
CA ASP A 549 21.16 17.85 1.63
C ASP A 549 19.89 17.56 0.83
N ILE A 550 18.75 18.06 1.29
CA ILE A 550 17.47 17.90 0.61
C ILE A 550 17.48 18.58 -0.77
N LEU A 551 18.13 19.74 -0.89
CA LEU A 551 18.33 20.41 -2.18
C LEU A 551 19.16 19.53 -3.14
N MET A 552 20.24 18.93 -2.64
CA MET A 552 21.09 18.04 -3.42
C MET A 552 20.37 16.75 -3.81
N ILE A 553 19.59 16.17 -2.90
CA ILE A 553 18.71 15.03 -3.17
C ILE A 553 17.72 15.37 -4.30
N TYR A 554 17.05 16.52 -4.22
CA TYR A 554 16.12 16.97 -5.27
C TYR A 554 16.82 17.14 -6.62
N ARG A 555 18.06 17.66 -6.60
CA ARG A 555 18.91 17.74 -7.80
C ARG A 555 19.22 16.35 -8.36
N PHE A 556 19.65 15.39 -7.53
CA PHE A 556 19.89 14.01 -7.96
C PHE A 556 18.65 13.37 -8.57
N ARG A 557 17.48 13.54 -7.94
CA ARG A 557 16.19 13.07 -8.49
C ARG A 557 15.95 13.62 -9.89
N ASN A 558 16.12 14.92 -10.10
CA ASN A 558 15.91 15.52 -11.43
C ASN A 558 16.95 15.05 -12.44
N LEU A 559 18.19 14.85 -12.02
CA LEU A 559 19.21 14.27 -12.88
C LEU A 559 18.82 12.84 -13.27
N ILE A 560 18.50 11.96 -12.32
CA ILE A 560 18.10 10.57 -12.61
C ILE A 560 16.91 10.50 -13.58
N VAL A 561 15.88 11.35 -13.37
CA VAL A 561 14.64 11.32 -14.17
C VAL A 561 14.85 11.92 -15.57
N HIS A 562 15.59 13.02 -15.70
CA HIS A 562 15.66 13.78 -16.96
C HIS A 562 16.98 13.64 -17.71
N ASN A 563 18.06 13.28 -17.02
CA ASN A 563 19.43 13.26 -17.56
C ASN A 563 20.09 11.90 -17.32
N ALA A 564 20.43 11.18 -18.39
CA ALA A 564 21.12 9.88 -18.30
C ALA A 564 22.58 9.94 -17.77
N HIS A 565 23.06 11.10 -17.30
CA HIS A 565 24.42 11.28 -16.79
C HIS A 565 24.44 12.11 -15.50
N PHE A 566 24.94 11.50 -14.42
CA PHE A 566 25.19 12.12 -13.13
C PHE A 566 26.28 11.35 -12.36
N ASP A 567 26.81 11.97 -11.32
CA ASP A 567 27.90 11.40 -10.53
C ASP A 567 27.41 10.29 -9.59
N ASN A 568 27.78 9.05 -9.92
CA ASN A 568 27.42 7.87 -9.13
C ASN A 568 28.24 7.69 -7.85
N SER A 569 29.35 8.43 -7.68
CA SER A 569 30.22 8.27 -6.51
C SER A 569 29.59 8.82 -5.22
N LEU A 570 28.84 9.92 -5.33
CA LEU A 570 28.15 10.55 -4.21
C LEU A 570 26.73 10.02 -4.00
N LEU A 571 26.15 9.33 -4.97
CA LEU A 571 24.77 8.84 -4.90
C LEU A 571 24.51 7.97 -3.65
N PRO A 572 25.36 6.98 -3.29
CA PRO A 572 25.12 6.16 -2.10
C PRO A 572 25.01 6.96 -0.80
N TYR A 573 25.79 8.05 -0.68
CA TYR A 573 25.75 8.94 0.48
C TYR A 573 24.40 9.66 0.60
N TYR A 574 23.89 10.22 -0.51
CA TYR A 574 22.60 10.88 -0.50
C TYR A 574 21.43 9.89 -0.42
N VAL A 575 21.59 8.65 -0.91
CA VAL A 575 20.61 7.57 -0.67
C VAL A 575 20.53 7.21 0.82
N TRP A 576 21.66 7.13 1.51
CA TRP A 576 21.67 6.92 2.96
C TRP A 576 20.95 8.06 3.70
N LYS A 577 21.20 9.32 3.32
CA LYS A 577 20.51 10.48 3.92
C LYS A 577 19.01 10.48 3.68
N ILE A 578 18.57 10.32 2.43
CA ILE A 578 17.14 10.35 2.13
C ILE A 578 16.40 9.17 2.77
N LYS A 579 17.04 8.01 2.92
CA LYS A 579 16.50 6.90 3.73
C LYS A 579 16.23 7.35 5.16
N SER A 580 17.19 8.02 5.81
CA SER A 580 17.02 8.54 7.17
C SER A 580 15.87 9.54 7.24
N TYR A 581 15.91 10.58 6.38
CA TYR A 581 14.92 11.65 6.39
C TYR A 581 13.49 11.17 6.09
N SER A 582 13.34 10.26 5.11
CA SER A 582 12.04 9.67 4.79
C SER A 582 11.51 8.82 5.95
N ASN A 583 12.35 7.99 6.57
CA ASN A 583 11.96 7.16 7.70
C ASN A 583 11.50 8.00 8.90
N SER A 584 12.29 9.01 9.30
CA SER A 584 11.95 9.92 10.41
C SER A 584 10.63 10.64 10.16
N LEU A 585 10.44 11.17 8.94
CA LEU A 585 9.23 11.89 8.54
C LEU A 585 7.99 10.97 8.60
N ILE A 586 8.06 9.81 7.97
CA ILE A 586 6.94 8.85 7.90
C ILE A 586 6.55 8.39 9.30
N ARG A 587 7.53 8.00 10.14
CA ARG A 587 7.26 7.54 11.50
C ARG A 587 6.67 8.65 12.38
N LYS A 588 7.17 9.88 12.29
CA LYS A 588 6.65 11.01 13.07
C LYS A 588 5.21 11.34 12.68
N LEU A 589 4.91 11.43 11.38
CA LEU A 589 3.55 11.70 10.90
C LEU A 589 2.59 10.57 11.24
N THR A 590 3.03 9.31 11.11
CA THR A 590 2.23 8.13 11.50
C THR A 590 1.88 8.16 12.98
N TYR A 591 2.86 8.46 13.84
CA TYR A 591 2.66 8.57 15.28
C TYR A 591 1.74 9.74 15.66
N ASP A 592 1.94 10.92 15.07
CA ASP A 592 1.12 12.09 15.40
C ASP A 592 -0.32 11.97 14.85
N TYR A 593 -0.50 11.31 13.70
CA TYR A 593 -1.80 10.99 13.13
C TYR A 593 -2.57 10.05 14.07
N LYS A 594 -1.93 8.97 14.54
CA LYS A 594 -2.50 8.06 15.56
C LYS A 594 -3.06 8.84 16.76
N LYS A 595 -2.34 9.85 17.23
CA LYS A 595 -2.71 10.59 18.45
C LYS A 595 -3.87 11.58 18.25
N ASN A 596 -3.99 12.17 17.06
CA ASN A 596 -4.85 13.35 16.86
C ASN A 596 -5.84 13.26 15.68
N GLU A 597 -5.70 12.27 14.79
CA GLU A 597 -6.48 12.09 13.55
C GLU A 597 -6.66 13.37 12.70
N LYS A 598 -5.65 14.25 12.71
CA LYS A 598 -5.67 15.52 12.00
C LYS A 598 -5.23 15.36 10.54
N GLU A 599 -5.59 16.32 9.70
CA GLU A 599 -5.05 16.46 8.35
C GLU A 599 -3.53 16.64 8.36
N LEU A 600 -2.86 16.25 7.26
CA LEU A 600 -1.40 16.31 7.15
C LEU A 600 -0.86 17.72 7.33
N SER A 601 -1.48 18.74 6.73
CA SER A 601 -1.08 20.13 6.88
C SER A 601 -1.02 20.54 8.35
N LYS A 602 -2.02 20.14 9.14
CA LYS A 602 -2.06 20.44 10.57
C LYS A 602 -1.02 19.66 11.36
N LEU A 603 -0.70 18.43 10.98
CA LEU A 603 0.40 17.66 11.60
C LEU A 603 1.75 18.33 11.32
N MET A 604 2.00 18.71 10.07
CA MET A 604 3.22 19.44 9.66
C MET A 604 3.36 20.79 10.38
N LEU A 605 2.27 21.55 10.49
CA LEU A 605 2.27 22.80 11.24
C LEU A 605 2.62 22.58 12.72
N ASN A 606 2.11 21.52 13.36
CA ASN A 606 2.46 21.23 14.75
C ASN A 606 3.95 20.86 14.87
N ILE A 607 4.51 20.11 13.94
CA ILE A 607 5.95 19.79 13.90
C ILE A 607 6.79 21.08 13.84
N PHE A 608 6.40 22.02 12.98
CA PHE A 608 7.06 23.32 12.88
C PHE A 608 6.95 24.12 14.18
N ILE A 609 5.74 24.23 14.76
CA ILE A 609 5.50 24.93 16.03
C ILE A 609 6.32 24.31 17.16
N GLU A 610 6.37 22.98 17.24
CA GLU A 610 7.16 22.26 18.23
C GLU A 610 8.66 22.60 18.12
N LYS A 611 9.20 22.75 16.90
CA LYS A 611 10.57 23.21 16.67
C LYS A 611 10.75 24.67 17.11
N GLU A 612 9.84 25.57 16.75
CA GLU A 612 9.92 26.98 17.15
C GLU A 612 9.88 27.16 18.67
N LEU A 613 9.02 26.41 19.36
CA LEU A 613 8.98 26.38 20.82
C LEU A 613 10.31 25.91 21.41
N PHE A 614 10.85 24.82 20.90
CA PHE A 614 12.15 24.29 21.32
C PHE A 614 13.30 25.30 21.14
N LEU A 615 13.37 25.97 19.98
CA LEU A 615 14.40 26.99 19.72
C LEU A 615 14.24 28.22 20.63
N ASN A 616 13.01 28.64 20.91
CA ASN A 616 12.74 29.74 21.84
C ASN A 616 13.11 29.39 23.29
N GLU A 617 12.80 28.18 23.73
CA GLU A 617 13.22 27.66 25.04
C GLU A 617 14.76 27.65 25.16
N LEU A 618 15.45 27.24 24.10
CA LEU A 618 16.91 27.16 24.06
C LEU A 618 17.54 28.55 24.18
N ASN A 619 17.03 29.51 23.41
CA ASN A 619 17.51 30.88 23.40
C ASN A 619 17.24 31.61 24.73
N SER A 620 16.09 31.35 25.34
CA SER A 620 15.72 31.90 26.66
C SER A 620 16.47 31.23 27.82
N GLY A 621 17.19 30.12 27.58
CA GLY A 621 17.88 29.36 28.63
C GLY A 621 16.93 28.62 29.56
N SER A 622 15.67 28.43 29.13
CA SER A 622 14.64 27.73 29.89
C SER A 622 14.55 26.24 29.54
N THR A 623 15.24 25.81 28.47
CA THR A 623 15.43 24.39 28.16
C THR A 623 16.18 23.71 29.29
N ASP A 624 15.47 22.86 30.01
CA ASP A 624 16.12 21.86 30.85
C ASP A 624 16.57 20.73 29.93
N PHE A 625 17.87 20.68 29.60
CA PHE A 625 18.48 19.62 28.78
C PHE A 625 18.23 18.20 29.35
N TRP A 626 17.69 18.10 30.58
CA TRP A 626 17.61 16.88 31.37
C TRP A 626 16.22 16.55 31.90
N LYS A 627 15.15 17.24 31.48
CA LYS A 627 13.77 16.83 31.82
C LYS A 627 13.38 15.57 31.06
N ASP A 628 12.82 14.62 31.81
CA ASP A 628 12.39 13.27 31.34
C ASP A 628 11.43 13.29 30.15
#